data_AF-A0A538DNH1-F1
#
_entry.id   AF-A0A538DNH1-F1
#
_cell.length_a   1.000
_cell.length_b   1.000
_cell.length_c   1.000
_cell.angle_alpha   90.00
_cell.angle_beta   90.00
_cell.angle_gamma   90.00
#
_symmetry.space_group_name_H-M   'P 1'
#
loop_
_entity.id
_entity.type
_entity.pdbx_description
1 polymer ?
#
loop_
_entity_poly.entity_id
_entity_poly.type
_entity_poly.pdbx_seq_one_letter_code
_entity_poly.pdbx_strand_id
1 'polypeptide(L)'
;MYRHGTISIGTISAFVLYLIQLFDPIGRFTEWLGEFRSGLAALAKIVGLLEVPSAIEERPEAVELPREGDLTLRGVSFGYDGDRAVVRDVTLEFTAGEQVALVGATGAGKSTVAKLLTRQYDPQLGRIELGGVDLRDATLESLHRRIVLLPQEGHLFSGTIADNIRLAHPDASDEDVRTALRDIGALERFESLPDGLATDVQTRGVRLSAGERQLVGIARVALADPAVIVLDEATSSLDPATEAAVERAILAVAEGRTVITIAHRLSTAERADRVVVMEHGRVVEVASHDELVEQGERYARLWASWQAGLAAQA
;
A
#
# COMPACT_ATOMS: atom_id res chain seq x y z
N MET A 1 -56.86 11.85 -57.67
CA MET A 1 -55.70 11.82 -58.61
C MET A 1 -55.46 10.43 -59.20
N TYR A 2 -55.19 9.39 -58.40
CA TYR A 2 -55.02 8.01 -58.94
C TYR A 2 -56.28 7.48 -59.66
N ARG A 3 -57.46 7.57 -59.02
CA ARG A 3 -58.76 7.19 -59.63
C ARG A 3 -59.19 8.07 -60.82
N HIS A 4 -58.52 9.20 -61.05
CA HIS A 4 -58.76 10.10 -62.18
C HIS A 4 -57.64 10.04 -63.24
N GLY A 5 -56.70 9.09 -63.14
CA GLY A 5 -55.64 8.85 -64.15
C GLY A 5 -54.47 9.84 -64.15
N THR A 6 -54.42 10.80 -63.22
CA THR A 6 -53.41 11.87 -63.23
C THR A 6 -52.11 11.53 -62.48
N ILE A 7 -52.06 10.43 -61.75
CA ILE A 7 -50.89 9.96 -60.98
C ILE A 7 -50.81 8.43 -61.10
N SER A 8 -49.60 7.90 -61.33
CA SER A 8 -49.36 6.45 -61.43
C SER A 8 -49.28 5.77 -60.06
N ILE A 9 -49.53 4.46 -60.00
CA ILE A 9 -49.33 3.69 -58.75
C ILE A 9 -47.86 3.74 -58.29
N GLY A 10 -46.92 3.80 -59.23
CA GLY A 10 -45.48 3.94 -58.94
C GLY A 10 -45.14 5.27 -58.26
N THR A 11 -45.86 6.34 -58.58
CA THR A 11 -45.68 7.66 -57.94
C THR A 11 -46.17 7.65 -56.48
N ILE A 12 -47.27 6.94 -56.19
CA ILE A 12 -47.76 6.77 -54.81
C ILE A 12 -46.78 5.93 -53.99
N SER A 13 -46.27 4.83 -54.56
CA SER A 13 -45.26 4.00 -53.91
C SER A 13 -43.97 4.78 -53.65
N ALA A 14 -43.48 5.56 -54.62
CA ALA A 14 -42.31 6.41 -54.46
C ALA A 14 -42.52 7.48 -53.38
N PHE A 15 -43.70 8.10 -53.32
CA PHE A 15 -44.04 9.08 -52.29
C PHE A 15 -44.05 8.48 -50.88
N VAL A 16 -44.61 7.27 -50.70
CA VAL A 16 -44.60 6.56 -49.40
C VAL A 16 -43.16 6.20 -49.01
N LEU A 17 -42.34 5.71 -49.94
CA LEU A 17 -40.93 5.42 -49.70
C LEU A 17 -40.14 6.68 -49.31
N TYR A 18 -40.39 7.82 -49.98
CA TYR A 18 -39.77 9.09 -49.63
C TYR A 18 -40.24 9.63 -48.28
N LEU A 19 -41.50 9.41 -47.89
CA LEU A 19 -41.98 9.76 -46.54
C LEU A 19 -41.26 8.94 -45.46
N ILE A 20 -41.11 7.62 -45.65
CA ILE A 20 -40.35 6.77 -44.71
C ILE A 20 -38.89 7.24 -44.66
N GLN A 21 -38.25 7.47 -45.81
CA GLN A 21 -36.87 7.95 -45.89
C GLN A 21 -36.68 9.33 -45.25
N LEU A 22 -37.71 10.17 -45.22
CA LEU A 22 -37.71 11.49 -44.58
C LEU A 22 -37.83 11.40 -43.05
N PHE A 23 -38.67 10.49 -42.54
CA PHE A 23 -38.96 10.40 -41.10
C PHE A 23 -38.01 9.45 -40.33
N ASP A 24 -37.43 8.43 -40.98
CA ASP A 24 -36.48 7.50 -40.36
C ASP A 24 -35.25 8.20 -39.73
N PRO A 25 -34.61 9.21 -40.37
CA PRO A 25 -33.51 9.95 -39.76
C PRO A 25 -33.93 10.75 -38.51
N ILE A 26 -35.18 11.21 -38.43
CA ILE A 26 -35.69 11.99 -37.28
C ILE A 26 -35.86 11.08 -36.06
N GLY A 27 -36.37 9.86 -36.25
CA GLY A 27 -36.43 8.83 -35.21
C GLY A 27 -35.02 8.50 -34.68
N ARG A 28 -34.08 8.20 -35.59
CA ARG A 28 -32.68 7.92 -35.24
C ARG A 28 -31.98 9.09 -34.55
N PHE A 29 -32.28 10.33 -34.93
CA PHE A 29 -31.73 11.51 -34.27
C PHE A 29 -32.19 11.61 -32.81
N THR A 30 -33.44 11.22 -32.51
CA THR A 30 -33.97 11.22 -31.14
C THR A 30 -33.27 10.18 -30.25
N GLU A 31 -33.00 8.99 -30.79
CA GLU A 31 -32.19 7.97 -30.12
C GLU A 31 -30.76 8.46 -29.89
N TRP A 32 -30.16 9.10 -30.90
CA TRP A 32 -28.80 9.64 -30.85
C TRP A 32 -28.64 10.76 -29.81
N LEU A 33 -29.67 11.56 -29.54
CA LEU A 33 -29.64 12.56 -28.46
C LEU A 33 -29.44 11.93 -27.07
N GLY A 34 -29.99 10.74 -26.84
CA GLY A 34 -29.79 9.99 -25.60
C GLY A 34 -28.34 9.54 -25.43
N GLU A 35 -27.77 8.94 -26.48
CA GLU A 35 -26.37 8.52 -26.52
C GLU A 35 -25.41 9.72 -26.37
N PHE A 36 -25.69 10.84 -27.05
CA PHE A 36 -24.89 12.05 -26.96
C PHE A 36 -24.86 12.63 -25.54
N ARG A 37 -26.02 12.68 -24.86
CA ARG A 37 -26.10 13.12 -23.46
C ARG A 37 -25.31 12.19 -22.53
N SER A 38 -25.43 10.87 -22.72
CA SER A 38 -24.65 9.88 -21.96
C SER A 38 -23.15 10.07 -22.18
N GLY A 39 -22.74 10.28 -23.43
CA GLY A 39 -21.35 10.56 -23.80
C GLY A 39 -20.81 11.84 -23.16
N LEU A 40 -21.58 12.93 -23.16
CA LEU A 40 -21.20 14.16 -22.48
C LEU A 40 -21.05 13.98 -20.96
N ALA A 41 -21.95 13.21 -20.32
CA ALA A 41 -21.84 12.92 -18.89
C ALA A 41 -20.62 12.05 -18.56
N ALA A 42 -20.29 11.07 -19.40
CA ALA A 42 -19.08 10.27 -19.25
C ALA A 42 -17.82 11.12 -19.44
N LEU A 43 -17.80 12.00 -20.45
CA LEU A 43 -16.71 12.92 -20.69
C LEU A 43 -16.51 13.88 -19.51
N ALA A 44 -17.59 14.43 -18.96
CA ALA A 44 -17.53 15.31 -17.79
C ALA A 44 -16.90 14.61 -16.56
N LYS A 45 -17.17 13.31 -16.36
CA LYS A 45 -16.53 12.53 -15.31
C LYS A 45 -15.03 12.32 -15.55
N ILE A 46 -14.64 12.04 -16.80
CA ILE A 46 -13.22 11.87 -17.16
C ILE A 46 -12.47 13.19 -16.97
N VAL A 47 -13.00 14.29 -17.49
CA VAL A 47 -12.41 15.63 -17.32
C VAL A 47 -12.35 15.99 -15.84
N GLY A 48 -13.43 15.77 -15.09
CA GLY A 48 -13.45 16.02 -13.65
C GLY A 48 -12.41 15.20 -12.88
N LEU A 49 -12.09 13.97 -13.31
CA LEU A 49 -11.01 13.17 -12.72
C LEU A 49 -9.61 13.70 -13.10
N LEU A 50 -9.41 14.11 -14.36
CA LEU A 50 -8.14 14.66 -14.84
C LEU A 50 -7.78 16.00 -14.19
N GLU A 51 -8.78 16.75 -13.71
CA GLU A 51 -8.61 18.02 -13.01
C GLU A 51 -8.36 17.87 -11.50
N VAL A 52 -8.47 16.66 -10.93
CA VAL A 52 -8.18 16.45 -9.51
C VAL A 52 -6.69 16.65 -9.27
N PRO A 53 -6.28 17.63 -8.44
CA PRO A 53 -4.86 17.84 -8.13
C PRO A 53 -4.32 16.66 -7.33
N SER A 54 -3.03 16.36 -7.52
CA SER A 54 -2.37 15.34 -6.69
C SER A 54 -2.22 15.87 -5.27
N ALA A 55 -2.57 15.05 -4.28
CA ALA A 55 -2.36 15.41 -2.87
C ALA A 55 -0.87 15.44 -2.49
N ILE A 56 -0.04 14.69 -3.21
CA ILE A 56 1.41 14.61 -3.02
C ILE A 56 2.07 14.99 -4.34
N GLU A 57 2.85 16.06 -4.31
CA GLU A 57 3.58 16.56 -5.48
C GLU A 57 5.09 16.54 -5.21
N GLU A 58 5.84 16.22 -6.25
CA GLU A 58 7.29 16.38 -6.27
C GLU A 58 7.63 17.85 -6.52
N ARG A 59 8.51 18.42 -5.69
CA ARG A 59 8.95 19.81 -5.86
C ARG A 59 9.88 19.92 -7.08
N PRO A 60 9.88 21.04 -7.82
CA PRO A 60 10.79 21.22 -8.95
C PRO A 60 12.28 21.10 -8.61
N GLU A 61 12.65 21.37 -7.37
CA GLU A 61 14.02 21.30 -6.84
C GLU A 61 14.25 20.06 -5.98
N ALA A 62 13.44 19.01 -6.16
CA ALA A 62 13.54 17.78 -5.39
C ALA A 62 14.93 17.11 -5.52
N VAL A 63 15.43 16.60 -4.40
CA VAL A 63 16.73 15.93 -4.30
C VAL A 63 16.56 14.44 -4.06
N GLU A 64 17.57 13.64 -4.38
CA GLU A 64 17.55 12.23 -3.99
C GLU A 64 17.68 12.08 -2.47
N LEU A 65 16.88 11.18 -1.90
CA LEU A 65 17.03 10.81 -0.50
C LEU A 65 18.34 10.06 -0.24
N PRO A 66 19.01 10.34 0.90
CA PRO A 66 20.19 9.61 1.33
C PRO A 66 19.99 8.10 1.35
N ARG A 67 21.05 7.35 1.08
CA ARG A 67 21.03 5.88 1.11
C ARG A 67 20.84 5.29 2.49
N GLU A 68 21.37 6.00 3.48
CA GLU A 68 21.43 5.62 4.88
C GLU A 68 21.24 6.88 5.72
N GLY A 69 20.86 6.70 6.98
CA GLY A 69 20.74 7.78 7.95
C GLY A 69 19.51 7.63 8.83
N ASP A 70 19.47 8.44 9.88
CA ASP A 70 18.39 8.39 10.86
C ASP A 70 17.10 8.94 10.26
N LEU A 71 15.97 8.31 10.62
CA LEU A 71 14.64 8.79 10.28
C LEU A 71 14.08 9.56 11.48
N THR A 72 13.71 10.82 11.30
CA THR A 72 13.26 11.68 12.39
C THR A 72 11.89 12.30 12.10
N LEU A 73 11.03 12.33 13.10
CA LEU A 73 9.80 13.11 13.14
C LEU A 73 10.02 14.25 14.12
N ARG A 74 9.71 15.48 13.72
CA ARG A 74 9.86 16.66 14.59
C ARG A 74 8.55 17.45 14.66
N GLY A 75 7.87 17.38 15.80
CA GLY A 75 6.62 18.10 16.07
C GLY A 75 5.49 17.75 15.10
N VAL A 76 5.42 16.49 14.65
CA VAL A 76 4.51 16.06 13.59
C VAL A 76 3.07 16.05 14.08
N SER A 77 2.19 16.77 13.39
CA SER A 77 0.74 16.70 13.60
C SER A 77 0.00 16.52 12.28
N PHE A 78 -1.07 15.71 12.32
CA PHE A 78 -1.86 15.38 11.14
C PHE A 78 -3.28 14.93 11.49
N GLY A 79 -4.25 15.28 10.64
CA GLY A 79 -5.61 14.73 10.63
C GLY A 79 -6.19 14.70 9.21
N TYR A 80 -6.99 13.68 8.89
CA TYR A 80 -7.51 13.45 7.54
C TYR A 80 -8.49 14.54 7.06
N ASP A 81 -9.42 14.96 7.93
CA ASP A 81 -10.48 15.93 7.59
C ASP A 81 -10.19 17.36 8.11
N GLY A 82 -8.93 17.67 8.44
CA GLY A 82 -8.52 19.00 8.94
C GLY A 82 -8.90 19.32 10.39
N ASP A 83 -10.12 18.98 10.83
CA ASP A 83 -10.65 19.42 12.13
C ASP A 83 -10.26 18.54 13.33
N ARG A 84 -9.82 17.30 13.10
CA ARG A 84 -9.44 16.36 14.16
C ARG A 84 -8.07 15.75 13.93
N ALA A 85 -7.08 16.26 14.64
CA ALA A 85 -5.75 15.68 14.65
C ALA A 85 -5.77 14.25 15.21
N VAL A 86 -5.31 13.30 14.39
CA VAL A 86 -5.11 11.88 14.69
C VAL A 86 -3.71 11.64 15.23
N VAL A 87 -2.71 12.37 14.72
CA VAL A 87 -1.35 12.44 15.23
C VAL A 87 -1.10 13.85 15.73
N ARG A 88 -0.51 14.01 16.92
CA ARG A 88 -0.42 15.27 17.65
C ARG A 88 0.97 15.44 18.26
N ASP A 89 1.73 16.39 17.74
CA ASP A 89 3.04 16.79 18.26
C ASP A 89 3.98 15.60 18.52
N VAL A 90 4.06 14.69 17.55
CA VAL A 90 4.91 13.51 17.66
C VAL A 90 6.34 13.87 17.26
N THR A 91 7.27 13.65 18.19
CA THR A 91 8.71 13.76 17.97
C THR A 91 9.34 12.42 18.29
N LEU A 92 9.97 11.81 17.29
CA LEU A 92 10.61 10.50 17.37
C LEU A 92 11.85 10.50 16.48
N GLU A 93 12.83 9.71 16.87
CA GLU A 93 14.08 9.51 16.12
C GLU A 93 14.34 8.01 16.06
N PHE A 94 14.51 7.48 14.85
CA PHE A 94 14.83 6.09 14.58
C PHE A 94 16.26 6.06 14.05
N THR A 95 17.15 5.43 14.81
CA THR A 95 18.58 5.34 14.45
C THR A 95 18.74 4.40 13.26
N ALA A 96 19.71 4.69 12.37
CA ALA A 96 20.04 3.78 11.27
C ALA A 96 20.34 2.35 11.80
N GLY A 97 19.64 1.35 11.25
CA GLY A 97 19.78 -0.06 11.65
C GLY A 97 18.98 -0.48 12.90
N GLU A 98 18.25 0.43 13.54
CA GLU A 98 17.46 0.14 14.74
C GLU A 98 16.12 -0.55 14.41
N GLN A 99 15.71 -1.50 15.24
CA GLN A 99 14.38 -2.12 15.19
C GLN A 99 13.49 -1.53 16.29
N VAL A 100 12.42 -0.84 15.87
CA VAL A 100 11.50 -0.15 16.78
C VAL A 100 10.07 -0.67 16.62
N ALA A 101 9.44 -1.04 17.74
CA ALA A 101 8.04 -1.43 17.77
C ALA A 101 7.14 -0.27 18.22
N LEU A 102 6.17 0.08 17.39
CA LEU A 102 5.12 1.05 17.69
C LEU A 102 3.88 0.33 18.22
N VAL A 103 3.56 0.51 19.50
CA VAL A 103 2.47 -0.17 20.21
C VAL A 103 1.42 0.82 20.73
N GLY A 104 0.23 0.32 21.03
CA GLY A 104 -0.87 1.13 21.57
C GLY A 104 -2.23 0.60 21.16
N ALA A 105 -3.30 1.13 21.76
CA ALA A 105 -4.67 0.72 21.44
C ALA A 105 -5.05 0.99 19.96
N THR A 106 -6.09 0.33 19.48
CA THR A 106 -6.71 0.66 18.19
C THR A 106 -7.14 2.13 18.18
N GLY A 107 -6.80 2.86 17.12
CA GLY A 107 -7.07 4.30 17.03
C GLY A 107 -6.06 5.21 17.75
N ALA A 108 -4.96 4.67 18.28
CA ALA A 108 -3.90 5.48 18.90
C ALA A 108 -3.08 6.34 17.92
N GLY A 109 -3.22 6.13 16.61
CA GLY A 109 -2.52 6.88 15.56
C GLY A 109 -1.40 6.12 14.83
N LYS A 110 -1.07 4.89 15.23
CA LYS A 110 0.04 4.08 14.69
C LYS A 110 0.04 3.93 13.16
N SER A 111 -1.06 3.47 12.57
CA SER A 111 -1.18 3.34 11.12
C SER A 111 -1.13 4.68 10.39
N THR A 112 -1.48 5.78 11.07
CA THR A 112 -1.33 7.13 10.50
C THR A 112 0.13 7.57 10.51
N VAL A 113 0.88 7.25 11.57
CA VAL A 113 2.35 7.44 11.59
C VAL A 113 3.01 6.67 10.46
N ALA A 114 2.69 5.40 10.23
CA ALA A 114 3.26 4.63 9.12
C ALA A 114 2.95 5.22 7.73
N LYS A 115 1.73 5.72 7.53
CA LYS A 115 1.35 6.43 6.30
C LYS A 115 2.12 7.75 6.11
N LEU A 116 2.41 8.46 7.20
CA LEU A 116 3.23 9.67 7.17
C LEU A 116 4.70 9.35 6.90
N LEU A 117 5.25 8.30 7.52
CA LEU A 117 6.62 7.84 7.29
C LEU A 117 6.87 7.44 5.84
N THR A 118 5.86 6.86 5.19
CA THR A 118 5.89 6.47 3.77
C THR A 118 5.38 7.58 2.83
N ARG A 119 5.20 8.80 3.36
CA ARG A 119 4.68 10.01 2.69
C ARG A 119 3.42 9.77 1.82
N GLN A 120 2.54 8.87 2.25
CA GLN A 120 1.19 8.78 1.67
C GLN A 120 0.36 10.03 1.99
N TYR A 121 0.76 10.76 3.04
CA TYR A 121 0.24 12.07 3.42
C TYR A 121 1.41 12.95 3.86
N ASP A 122 1.32 14.25 3.59
CA ASP A 122 2.23 15.22 4.18
C ASP A 122 1.72 15.64 5.57
N PRO A 123 2.62 15.86 6.56
CA PRO A 123 2.23 16.35 7.86
C PRO A 123 1.69 17.79 7.76
N GLN A 124 0.65 18.11 8.52
CA GLN A 124 0.08 19.46 8.58
C GLN A 124 0.98 20.42 9.37
N LEU A 125 1.62 19.91 10.41
CA LEU A 125 2.64 20.61 11.20
C LEU A 125 3.83 19.69 11.40
N GLY A 126 5.00 20.30 11.58
CA GLY A 126 6.26 19.58 11.74
C GLY A 126 6.84 19.09 10.42
N ARG A 127 7.78 18.16 10.51
CA ARG A 127 8.44 17.55 9.37
C ARG A 127 8.97 16.16 9.68
N ILE A 128 9.21 15.40 8.62
CA ILE A 128 9.80 14.07 8.67
C ILE A 128 11.05 14.12 7.80
N GLU A 129 12.18 13.64 8.31
CA GLU A 129 13.48 13.73 7.64
C GLU A 129 14.15 12.35 7.63
N LEU A 130 14.81 11.98 6.54
CA LEU A 130 15.71 10.83 6.46
C LEU A 130 17.12 11.33 6.13
N GLY A 131 18.10 11.01 6.99
CA GLY A 131 19.47 11.49 6.82
C GLY A 131 19.58 13.03 6.77
N GLY A 132 18.64 13.73 7.42
CA GLY A 132 18.57 15.19 7.44
C GLY A 132 17.84 15.85 6.26
N VAL A 133 17.34 15.08 5.30
CA VAL A 133 16.53 15.61 4.17
C VAL A 133 15.05 15.43 4.48
N ASP A 134 14.27 16.52 4.44
CA ASP A 134 12.81 16.47 4.59
C ASP A 134 12.20 15.63 3.46
N LEU A 135 11.30 14.69 3.80
CA LEU A 135 10.66 13.81 2.82
C LEU A 135 9.90 14.59 1.74
N ARG A 136 9.50 15.84 2.02
CA ARG A 136 8.83 16.75 1.06
C ARG A 136 9.75 17.36 0.02
N ASP A 137 11.05 17.38 0.30
CA ASP A 137 12.10 17.85 -0.60
C ASP A 137 12.73 16.71 -1.42
N ALA A 138 12.28 15.46 -1.20
CA ALA A 138 12.75 14.29 -1.91
C ALA A 138 12.05 14.07 -3.26
N THR A 139 12.76 13.47 -4.22
CA THR A 139 12.12 12.85 -5.39
C THR A 139 11.28 11.66 -4.94
N LEU A 140 10.09 11.49 -5.53
CA LEU A 140 9.18 10.40 -5.17
C LEU A 140 9.79 9.03 -5.50
N GLU A 141 10.58 8.95 -6.57
CA GLU A 141 11.31 7.72 -6.90
C GLU A 141 12.29 7.33 -5.79
N SER A 142 13.13 8.27 -5.33
CA SER A 142 14.08 7.97 -4.26
C SER A 142 13.38 7.64 -2.95
N LEU A 143 12.30 8.35 -2.61
CA LEU A 143 11.48 8.08 -1.43
C LEU A 143 10.93 6.65 -1.43
N HIS A 144 10.26 6.24 -2.51
CA HIS A 144 9.65 4.91 -2.59
C HIS A 144 10.69 3.77 -2.63
N ARG A 145 11.92 4.05 -3.07
CA ARG A 145 13.04 3.09 -2.96
C ARG A 145 13.65 3.05 -1.56
N ARG A 146 13.66 4.16 -0.81
CA ARG A 146 14.33 4.25 0.51
C ARG A 146 13.44 3.85 1.67
N ILE A 147 12.14 4.09 1.59
CA ILE A 147 11.19 3.82 2.67
C ILE A 147 10.06 2.94 2.12
N VAL A 148 10.03 1.67 2.53
CA VAL A 148 9.08 0.69 2.01
C VAL A 148 8.13 0.24 3.10
N LEU A 149 6.83 0.32 2.81
CA LEU A 149 5.77 -0.29 3.62
C LEU A 149 5.59 -1.75 3.19
N LEU A 150 5.76 -2.67 4.13
CA LEU A 150 5.27 -4.04 3.99
C LEU A 150 3.90 -4.13 4.69
N PRO A 151 2.79 -4.14 3.93
CA PRO A 151 1.46 -4.23 4.51
C PRO A 151 1.20 -5.63 5.07
N GLN A 152 0.22 -5.71 5.97
CA GLN A 152 -0.27 -6.97 6.53
C GLN A 152 -0.62 -8.02 5.47
N GLU A 153 -1.39 -7.62 4.46
CA GLU A 153 -1.78 -8.48 3.35
C GLU A 153 -1.22 -7.93 2.04
N GLY A 154 -0.25 -8.66 1.48
CA GLY A 154 0.34 -8.31 0.19
C GLY A 154 -0.61 -8.56 -0.98
N HIS A 155 -0.90 -7.53 -1.76
CA HIS A 155 -1.58 -7.68 -3.03
C HIS A 155 -0.62 -8.19 -4.12
N LEU A 156 -1.09 -9.15 -4.91
CA LEU A 156 -0.39 -9.64 -6.10
C LEU A 156 -1.13 -9.23 -7.36
N PHE A 157 -0.39 -8.65 -8.30
CA PHE A 157 -0.86 -8.24 -9.60
C PHE A 157 -0.90 -9.43 -10.56
N SER A 158 -1.68 -9.32 -11.64
CA SER A 158 -1.69 -10.31 -12.72
C SER A 158 -0.28 -10.44 -13.33
N GLY A 159 0.17 -11.68 -13.55
CA GLY A 159 1.52 -11.97 -14.02
C GLY A 159 2.12 -13.17 -13.28
N THR A 160 3.43 -13.36 -13.42
CA THR A 160 4.15 -14.42 -12.72
C THR A 160 4.57 -14.00 -11.30
N ILE A 161 5.04 -14.95 -10.50
CA ILE A 161 5.69 -14.66 -9.22
C ILE A 161 6.89 -13.74 -9.43
N ALA A 162 7.72 -14.01 -10.45
CA ALA A 162 8.88 -13.19 -10.78
C ALA A 162 8.46 -11.74 -11.14
N ASP A 163 7.41 -11.57 -11.95
CA ASP A 163 6.90 -10.24 -12.32
C ASP A 163 6.45 -9.47 -11.08
N ASN A 164 5.77 -10.15 -10.16
CA ASN A 164 5.32 -9.55 -8.91
C ASN A 164 6.49 -9.10 -8.03
N ILE A 165 7.58 -9.86 -7.96
CA ILE A 165 8.77 -9.47 -7.18
C ILE A 165 9.47 -8.28 -7.86
N ARG A 166 9.60 -8.28 -9.19
CA ARG A 166 10.20 -7.19 -9.97
C ARG A 166 9.50 -5.85 -9.90
N LEU A 167 8.28 -5.77 -9.38
CA LEU A 167 7.61 -4.49 -9.14
C LEU A 167 8.44 -3.54 -8.26
N ALA A 168 9.28 -4.09 -7.38
CA ALA A 168 10.22 -3.31 -6.57
C ALA A 168 11.39 -2.70 -7.37
N HIS A 169 11.80 -3.38 -8.44
CA HIS A 169 12.90 -2.96 -9.30
C HIS A 169 12.68 -3.52 -10.72
N PRO A 170 11.97 -2.80 -11.61
CA PRO A 170 11.53 -3.33 -12.91
C PRO A 170 12.66 -3.84 -13.80
N ASP A 171 13.84 -3.23 -13.70
CA ASP A 171 15.03 -3.60 -14.49
C ASP A 171 15.84 -4.76 -13.87
N ALA A 172 15.36 -5.37 -12.77
CA ALA A 172 16.07 -6.45 -12.08
C ALA A 172 16.10 -7.74 -12.92
N SER A 173 17.25 -8.38 -12.96
CA SER A 173 17.46 -9.62 -13.69
C SER A 173 16.75 -10.82 -13.04
N ASP A 174 16.72 -11.92 -13.77
CA ASP A 174 16.29 -13.24 -13.26
C ASP A 174 17.12 -13.74 -12.09
N GLU A 175 18.40 -13.37 -12.01
CA GLU A 175 19.27 -13.75 -10.89
C GLU A 175 19.05 -12.85 -9.68
N ASP A 176 18.76 -11.56 -9.87
CA ASP A 176 18.46 -10.65 -8.77
C ASP A 176 17.19 -11.10 -8.03
N VAL A 177 16.15 -11.52 -8.76
CA VAL A 177 14.92 -12.07 -8.18
C VAL A 177 15.20 -13.37 -7.39
N ARG A 178 16.03 -14.26 -7.94
CA ARG A 178 16.42 -15.50 -7.25
C ARG A 178 17.25 -15.22 -6.00
N THR A 179 18.14 -14.24 -6.06
CA THR A 179 18.97 -13.80 -4.94
C THR A 179 18.09 -13.23 -3.82
N ALA A 180 17.18 -12.30 -4.14
CA ALA A 180 16.24 -11.74 -3.17
C ALA A 180 15.40 -12.82 -2.45
N LEU A 181 14.97 -13.85 -3.17
CA LEU A 181 14.26 -14.99 -2.59
C LEU A 181 15.15 -15.89 -1.74
N ARG A 182 16.42 -16.06 -2.12
CA ARG A 182 17.40 -16.85 -1.39
C ARG A 182 17.78 -16.19 -0.07
N ASP A 183 17.97 -14.86 -0.09
CA ASP A 183 18.35 -14.07 1.08
C ASP A 183 17.29 -14.18 2.19
N ILE A 184 16.02 -14.33 1.81
CA ILE A 184 14.91 -14.51 2.77
C ILE A 184 14.54 -15.98 3.02
N GLY A 185 15.31 -16.93 2.45
CA GLY A 185 15.10 -18.37 2.62
C GLY A 185 13.80 -18.92 2.03
N ALA A 186 13.31 -18.31 0.94
CA ALA A 186 12.06 -18.66 0.27
C ALA A 186 12.24 -19.23 -1.14
N LEU A 187 13.46 -19.25 -1.68
CA LEU A 187 13.71 -19.66 -3.07
C LEU A 187 13.23 -21.09 -3.36
N GLU A 188 13.66 -22.07 -2.56
CA GLU A 188 13.34 -23.48 -2.77
C GLU A 188 11.83 -23.73 -2.72
N ARG A 189 11.12 -22.97 -1.89
CA ARG A 189 9.65 -23.05 -1.79
C ARG A 189 9.01 -22.70 -3.12
N PHE A 190 9.41 -21.61 -3.75
CA PHE A 190 8.83 -21.19 -5.02
C PHE A 190 9.36 -21.98 -6.22
N GLU A 191 10.63 -22.42 -6.21
CA GLU A 191 11.18 -23.29 -7.25
C GLU A 191 10.55 -24.70 -7.24
N SER A 192 10.00 -25.14 -6.10
CA SER A 192 9.28 -26.42 -6.00
C SER A 192 7.90 -26.42 -6.68
N LEU A 193 7.38 -25.25 -7.07
CA LEU A 193 6.13 -25.14 -7.83
C LEU A 193 6.31 -25.71 -9.25
N PRO A 194 5.25 -26.25 -9.88
CA PRO A 194 5.35 -26.85 -11.22
C PRO A 194 6.00 -25.95 -12.28
N ASP A 195 5.70 -24.65 -12.23
CA ASP A 195 6.23 -23.63 -13.14
C ASP A 195 7.28 -22.73 -12.46
N GLY A 196 7.72 -23.07 -11.25
CA GLY A 196 8.68 -22.28 -10.47
C GLY A 196 8.26 -20.82 -10.32
N LEU A 197 9.21 -19.90 -10.54
CA LEU A 197 8.96 -18.44 -10.53
C LEU A 197 8.10 -17.94 -11.69
N ALA A 198 7.93 -18.74 -12.76
CA ALA A 198 7.04 -18.44 -13.87
C ALA A 198 5.58 -18.81 -13.58
N THR A 199 5.27 -19.33 -12.39
CA THR A 199 3.89 -19.60 -11.95
C THR A 199 3.04 -18.32 -12.04
N ASP A 200 1.96 -18.37 -12.81
CA ASP A 200 0.98 -17.29 -12.91
C ASP A 200 0.11 -17.24 -11.65
N VAL A 201 0.02 -16.06 -11.03
CA VAL A 201 -0.66 -15.88 -9.73
C VAL A 201 -2.16 -15.57 -9.84
N GLN A 202 -2.70 -15.34 -11.04
CA GLN A 202 -4.14 -15.02 -11.23
C GLN A 202 -4.86 -15.90 -12.25
N THR A 203 -4.16 -16.56 -13.18
CA THR A 203 -4.77 -17.38 -14.23
C THR A 203 -4.72 -18.87 -13.89
N ARG A 204 -5.88 -19.55 -13.82
CA ARG A 204 -6.04 -21.04 -13.72
C ARG A 204 -5.67 -21.71 -12.37
N GLY A 205 -6.36 -21.34 -11.29
CA GLY A 205 -6.56 -22.24 -10.15
C GLY A 205 -5.38 -22.46 -9.20
N VAL A 206 -4.18 -21.96 -9.51
CA VAL A 206 -3.08 -21.86 -8.53
C VAL A 206 -3.32 -20.59 -7.70
N ARG A 207 -3.78 -20.76 -6.46
CA ARG A 207 -3.89 -19.67 -5.49
C ARG A 207 -2.75 -19.80 -4.50
N LEU A 208 -1.83 -18.84 -4.49
CA LEU A 208 -0.85 -18.73 -3.42
C LEU A 208 -1.56 -18.57 -2.08
N SER A 209 -1.08 -19.27 -1.05
CA SER A 209 -1.53 -19.12 0.33
C SER A 209 -1.26 -17.70 0.85
N ALA A 210 -1.88 -17.32 1.96
CA ALA A 210 -1.65 -16.01 2.57
C ALA A 210 -0.15 -15.79 2.90
N GLY A 211 0.52 -16.79 3.45
CA GLY A 211 1.95 -16.70 3.76
C GLY A 211 2.84 -16.67 2.52
N GLU A 212 2.48 -17.35 1.43
CA GLU A 212 3.21 -17.20 0.16
C GLU A 212 3.08 -15.81 -0.44
N ARG A 213 1.88 -15.22 -0.39
CA ARG A 213 1.70 -13.81 -0.80
C ARG A 213 2.54 -12.86 0.06
N GLN A 214 2.65 -13.15 1.36
CA GLN A 214 3.50 -12.39 2.26
C GLN A 214 4.99 -12.56 1.95
N LEU A 215 5.45 -13.79 1.67
CA LEU A 215 6.83 -14.07 1.23
C LEU A 215 7.17 -13.34 -0.07
N VAL A 216 6.25 -13.27 -1.04
CA VAL A 216 6.43 -12.45 -2.25
C VAL A 216 6.55 -10.96 -1.89
N GLY A 217 5.75 -10.48 -0.94
CA GLY A 217 5.87 -9.12 -0.39
C GLY A 217 7.24 -8.86 0.23
N ILE A 218 7.74 -9.78 1.06
CA ILE A 218 9.06 -9.69 1.69
C ILE A 218 10.17 -9.74 0.64
N ALA A 219 10.03 -10.57 -0.40
CA ALA A 219 10.98 -10.64 -1.52
C ALA A 219 11.04 -9.33 -2.31
N ARG A 220 9.92 -8.59 -2.44
CA ARG A 220 9.93 -7.23 -3.01
C ARG A 220 10.76 -6.28 -2.16
N VAL A 221 10.65 -6.36 -0.83
CA VAL A 221 11.46 -5.54 0.09
C VAL A 221 12.94 -5.91 -0.04
N ALA A 222 13.27 -7.20 -0.06
CA ALA A 222 14.64 -7.68 -0.24
C ALA A 222 15.23 -7.21 -1.58
N LEU A 223 14.47 -7.24 -2.67
CA LEU A 223 14.91 -6.75 -3.98
C LEU A 223 15.05 -5.22 -4.03
N ALA A 224 14.18 -4.48 -3.33
CA ALA A 224 14.25 -3.01 -3.28
C ALA A 224 15.46 -2.51 -2.48
N ASP A 225 15.91 -3.28 -1.48
CA ASP A 225 16.97 -2.94 -0.54
C ASP A 225 16.82 -1.52 0.08
N PRO A 226 15.70 -1.26 0.80
CA PRO A 226 15.41 0.06 1.34
C PRO A 226 16.22 0.36 2.61
N ALA A 227 16.40 1.64 2.91
CA ALA A 227 17.01 2.11 4.16
C ALA A 227 16.09 1.87 5.38
N VAL A 228 14.78 2.05 5.16
CA VAL A 228 13.75 1.94 6.19
C VAL A 228 12.65 0.99 5.73
N ILE A 229 12.31 0.04 6.59
CA ILE A 229 11.18 -0.87 6.40
C ILE A 229 10.11 -0.53 7.43
N VAL A 230 8.90 -0.22 6.98
CA VAL A 230 7.73 -0.06 7.85
C VAL A 230 6.90 -1.33 7.74
N LEU A 231 6.77 -2.07 8.84
CA LEU A 231 6.02 -3.33 8.90
C LEU A 231 4.65 -3.07 9.52
N ASP A 232 3.56 -3.34 8.78
CA ASP A 232 2.21 -3.31 9.34
C ASP A 232 1.80 -4.73 9.75
N GLU A 233 2.06 -5.09 11.02
CA GLU A 233 1.89 -6.45 11.49
C GLU A 233 0.44 -6.71 11.91
N ALA A 234 -0.23 -7.64 11.23
CA ALA A 234 -1.29 -8.40 11.87
C ALA A 234 -1.36 -9.83 11.29
N THR A 235 -1.31 -10.80 12.19
CA THR A 235 -1.19 -12.21 11.81
C THR A 235 -2.52 -12.76 11.31
N SER A 236 -2.55 -13.09 10.02
CA SER A 236 -3.54 -14.03 9.47
C SER A 236 -3.37 -15.39 10.15
N SER A 237 -4.45 -16.19 10.22
CA SER A 237 -4.39 -17.60 10.63
C SER A 237 -3.57 -18.41 9.61
N LEU A 238 -2.25 -18.39 9.74
CA LEU A 238 -1.32 -19.24 8.99
C LEU A 238 -1.17 -20.57 9.72
N ASP A 239 -0.82 -21.62 8.98
CA ASP A 239 -0.31 -22.84 9.62
C ASP A 239 1.07 -22.57 10.25
N PRO A 240 1.46 -23.29 11.32
CA PRO A 240 2.70 -23.02 12.04
C PRO A 240 3.97 -23.07 11.18
N ALA A 241 4.02 -23.92 10.15
CA ALA A 241 5.19 -24.04 9.29
C ALA A 241 5.33 -22.82 8.36
N THR A 242 4.21 -22.33 7.83
CA THR A 242 4.18 -21.10 7.04
C THR A 242 4.47 -19.86 7.89
N GLU A 243 3.95 -19.79 9.12
CA GLU A 243 4.25 -18.69 10.05
C GLU A 243 5.75 -18.62 10.35
N ALA A 244 6.39 -19.75 10.67
CA ALA A 244 7.83 -19.80 10.92
C ALA A 244 8.67 -19.44 9.68
N ALA A 245 8.19 -19.74 8.47
CA ALA A 245 8.87 -19.34 7.24
C ALA A 245 8.81 -17.82 7.03
N VAL A 246 7.63 -17.23 7.25
CA VAL A 246 7.43 -15.78 7.16
C VAL A 246 8.24 -15.03 8.22
N GLU A 247 8.24 -15.49 9.47
CA GLU A 247 9.02 -14.87 10.55
C GLU A 247 10.51 -14.87 10.25
N ARG A 248 11.06 -16.00 9.76
CA ARG A 248 12.46 -16.06 9.30
C ARG A 248 12.75 -15.09 8.17
N ALA A 249 11.85 -14.97 7.20
CA ALA A 249 12.00 -14.04 6.09
C ALA A 249 11.97 -12.57 6.55
N ILE A 250 11.11 -12.22 7.52
CA ILE A 250 11.07 -10.89 8.14
C ILE A 250 12.38 -10.59 8.86
N LEU A 251 12.89 -11.53 9.67
CA LEU A 251 14.16 -11.35 10.38
C LEU A 251 15.34 -11.18 9.42
N ALA A 252 15.38 -11.96 8.34
CA ALA A 252 16.43 -11.86 7.32
C ALA A 252 16.40 -10.50 6.61
N VAL A 253 15.22 -10.00 6.20
CA VAL A 253 15.14 -8.69 5.54
C VAL A 253 15.37 -7.53 6.51
N ALA A 254 15.12 -7.72 7.81
CA ALA A 254 15.35 -6.72 8.84
C ALA A 254 16.84 -6.50 9.17
N GLU A 255 17.71 -7.47 8.87
CA GLU A 255 19.14 -7.40 9.21
C GLU A 255 19.81 -6.18 8.56
N GLY A 256 20.46 -5.35 9.38
CA GLY A 256 21.20 -4.16 8.94
C GLY A 256 20.34 -2.98 8.48
N ARG A 257 19.02 -3.03 8.64
CA ARG A 257 18.07 -1.99 8.18
C ARG A 257 17.29 -1.39 9.35
N THR A 258 16.87 -0.14 9.22
CA THR A 258 15.94 0.44 10.20
C THR A 258 14.56 -0.17 9.98
N VAL A 259 14.00 -0.79 11.01
CA VAL A 259 12.69 -1.46 10.93
C VAL A 259 11.73 -0.84 11.93
N ILE A 260 10.59 -0.38 11.44
CA ILE A 260 9.54 0.22 12.25
C ILE A 260 8.30 -0.66 12.16
N THR A 261 8.04 -1.41 13.22
CA THR A 261 6.93 -2.36 13.24
C THR A 261 5.73 -1.79 13.96
N ILE A 262 4.60 -1.68 13.28
CA ILE A 262 3.29 -1.43 13.90
C ILE A 262 2.85 -2.74 14.54
N ALA A 263 3.22 -2.95 15.79
CA ALA A 263 3.01 -4.21 16.47
C ALA A 263 1.57 -4.32 16.98
N HIS A 264 0.87 -5.35 16.52
CA HIS A 264 -0.39 -5.83 17.11
C HIS A 264 -0.17 -7.01 18.06
N ARG A 265 0.95 -7.75 17.90
CA ARG A 265 1.43 -8.75 18.85
C ARG A 265 2.51 -8.14 19.72
N LEU A 266 2.39 -8.28 21.03
CA LEU A 266 3.40 -7.73 21.93
C LEU A 266 4.69 -8.57 21.95
N SER A 267 4.68 -9.80 21.45
CA SER A 267 5.90 -10.60 21.21
C SER A 267 6.86 -9.94 20.23
N THR A 268 6.34 -9.16 19.28
CA THR A 268 7.18 -8.39 18.35
C THR A 268 7.79 -7.17 19.04
N ALA A 269 7.04 -6.56 19.97
CA ALA A 269 7.56 -5.48 20.80
C ALA A 269 8.62 -5.96 21.80
N GLU A 270 8.52 -7.19 22.30
CA GLU A 270 9.53 -7.81 23.18
C GLU A 270 10.90 -7.95 22.51
N ARG A 271 10.95 -8.16 21.20
CA ARG A 271 12.19 -8.37 20.43
C ARG A 271 12.79 -7.12 19.83
N ALA A 272 12.08 -5.99 19.89
CA ALA A 272 12.55 -4.73 19.34
C ALA A 272 13.62 -4.12 20.25
N ASP A 273 14.59 -3.41 19.66
CA ASP A 273 15.60 -2.64 20.40
C ASP A 273 14.92 -1.59 21.29
N ARG A 274 13.81 -1.02 20.79
CA ARG A 274 13.04 -0.02 21.50
C ARG A 274 11.55 -0.13 21.18
N VAL A 275 10.73 0.20 22.18
CA VAL A 275 9.28 0.24 22.08
C VAL A 275 8.79 1.67 22.26
N VAL A 276 7.93 2.10 21.33
CA VAL A 276 7.25 3.40 21.37
C VAL A 276 5.77 3.17 21.62
N VAL A 277 5.28 3.62 22.77
CA VAL A 277 3.87 3.52 23.13
C VAL A 277 3.13 4.77 22.69
N MET A 278 2.10 4.58 21.88
CA MET A 278 1.21 5.66 21.43
C MET A 278 -0.15 5.59 22.12
N GLU A 279 -0.65 6.76 22.51
CA GLU A 279 -2.00 6.92 23.04
C GLU A 279 -2.58 8.27 22.61
N HIS A 280 -3.84 8.27 22.15
CA HIS A 280 -4.56 9.45 21.71
C HIS A 280 -3.79 10.37 20.72
N GLY A 281 -3.01 9.76 19.83
CA GLY A 281 -2.23 10.46 18.81
C GLY A 281 -0.89 11.01 19.29
N ARG A 282 -0.48 10.72 20.52
CA ARG A 282 0.78 11.17 21.13
C ARG A 282 1.66 9.99 21.51
N VAL A 283 2.96 10.23 21.59
CA VAL A 283 3.90 9.31 22.22
C VAL A 283 3.82 9.51 23.73
N VAL A 284 3.63 8.42 24.48
CA VAL A 284 3.49 8.46 25.95
C VAL A 284 4.65 7.79 26.67
N GLU A 285 5.24 6.73 26.11
CA GLU A 285 6.37 6.01 26.69
C GLU A 285 7.33 5.59 25.56
N VAL A 286 8.63 5.64 25.82
CA VAL A 286 9.70 5.21 24.90
C VAL A 286 10.84 4.61 25.71
N ALA A 287 11.02 3.30 25.66
CA ALA A 287 12.16 2.60 26.27
C ALA A 287 12.27 1.18 25.68
N SER A 288 13.23 0.38 26.14
CA SER A 288 13.27 -1.06 25.81
C SER A 288 12.10 -1.82 26.45
N HIS A 289 11.81 -3.04 25.97
CA HIS A 289 10.76 -3.89 26.52
C HIS A 289 10.90 -4.04 28.05
N ASP A 290 12.08 -4.46 28.51
CA ASP A 290 12.36 -4.75 29.91
C ASP A 290 12.15 -3.51 30.79
N GLU A 291 12.68 -2.35 30.37
CA GLU A 291 12.50 -1.09 31.09
C GLU A 291 11.03 -0.69 31.22
N LEU A 292 10.25 -0.82 30.14
CA LEU A 292 8.82 -0.48 30.16
C LEU A 292 7.98 -1.44 31.01
N VAL A 293 8.37 -2.72 31.08
CA VAL A 293 7.73 -3.70 31.97
C VAL A 293 8.04 -3.39 33.43
N GLU A 294 9.31 -3.07 33.75
CA GLU A 294 9.74 -2.71 35.10
C GLU A 294 9.10 -1.42 35.62
N GLN A 295 8.91 -0.42 34.75
CA GLN A 295 8.24 0.84 35.09
C GLN A 295 6.78 0.63 35.56
N GLY A 296 6.12 -0.44 35.13
CA GLY A 296 4.77 -0.77 35.57
C GLY A 296 3.66 0.16 35.04
N GLU A 297 3.95 0.94 33.99
CA GLU A 297 3.05 1.96 33.46
C GLU A 297 2.08 1.40 32.38
N ARG A 298 1.85 2.12 31.26
CA ARG A 298 0.87 1.76 30.23
C ARG A 298 1.30 0.51 29.49
N TYR A 299 2.56 0.42 29.08
CA TYR A 299 3.07 -0.76 28.39
C TYR A 299 2.97 -2.02 29.25
N ALA A 300 3.42 -1.98 30.51
CA ALA A 300 3.36 -3.12 31.42
C ALA A 300 1.93 -3.66 31.59
N ARG A 301 0.92 -2.77 31.67
CA ARG A 301 -0.49 -3.19 31.72
C ARG A 301 -0.96 -3.86 30.43
N LEU A 302 -0.56 -3.33 29.27
CA LEU A 302 -0.86 -3.96 27.97
C LEU A 302 -0.21 -5.35 27.90
N TRP A 303 1.04 -5.45 28.31
CA TRP A 303 1.79 -6.71 28.34
C TRP A 303 1.15 -7.76 29.24
N ALA A 304 0.83 -7.40 30.49
CA ALA A 304 0.15 -8.30 31.42
C ALA A 304 -1.20 -8.78 30.88
N SER A 305 -1.98 -7.88 30.26
CA SER A 305 -3.29 -8.23 29.67
C SER A 305 -3.16 -9.22 28.50
N TRP A 306 -2.11 -9.08 27.69
CA TRP A 306 -1.83 -9.97 26.58
C TRP A 306 -1.36 -11.34 27.05
N GLN A 307 -0.46 -11.40 28.03
CA GLN A 307 -0.02 -12.67 28.65
C GLN A 307 -1.20 -13.44 29.26
N ALA A 308 -2.10 -12.75 29.96
CA ALA A 308 -3.31 -13.35 30.50
C ALA A 308 -4.24 -13.89 29.39
N GLY A 309 -4.32 -13.21 28.25
CA GLY A 309 -5.08 -13.64 27.08
C GLY A 309 -4.51 -14.91 26.43
N LEU A 310 -3.18 -15.02 26.32
CA LEU A 310 -2.53 -16.24 25.83
C LEU A 310 -2.75 -17.44 26.75
N ALA A 311 -2.64 -17.23 28.07
CA ALA A 311 -2.86 -18.29 29.05
C ALA A 311 -4.31 -18.82 29.06
N ALA A 312 -5.28 -18.03 28.59
CA ALA A 312 -6.68 -18.45 28.46
C ALA A 312 -6.99 -19.22 27.15
N GLN A 313 -6.07 -19.20 26.18
CA GLN A 313 -6.21 -19.87 24.88
C GLN A 313 -5.40 -21.17 24.75
N ALA A 314 -4.51 -21.44 25.71
CA ALA A 314 -3.72 -22.68 25.83
C ALA A 314 -4.46 -23.73 26.67
#